data_AF-A0A395H5U1-F1
#
_entry.id   AF-A0A395H5U1-F1
#
_cell.length_a   1.000
_cell.length_b   1.000
_cell.length_c   1.000
_cell.angle_alpha   90.00
_cell.angle_beta   90.00
_cell.angle_gamma   90.00
#
_symmetry.space_group_name_H-M   'P 1'
#
loop_
_entity.id
_entity.type
_entity.pdbx_description
1 polymer ?
#
loop_
_entity_poly.entity_id
_entity_poly.type
_entity_poly.pdbx_seq_one_letter_code
_entity_poly.pdbx_strand_id
1 'polypeptide(L)'
;MESKPVRNPASAPGRARQKRWVARVKTGCVTCRIRRIKCDEGRPSCRNCRSTGRFCDGYNDDSIPKESDWLVTSRLPSTWDFVTLDPVEKENFDFFRSITTSTLAGYFDFGFWSYRLLQDSHRYPALWHGMTALAAVHREYVDPSKSLTRPRMGDTRNVQFALKQFNKSIQSLMSQFSGHSLTINDKIAVLSTCVLYICISSLQGRQPQAFMHLLNGLKLFHQWGLQSSHTRSPEDWLGAEMLLLIFTRLDSQVRPYLVMQDMSSSWTETQLVVSSERPFATLLDAYISLEALFNDVMRFYLSYYPNKAANADPIPSGEKEMYLHQLQEWDAKQTALLIRSPEYLEERATDLLNVRRKFIQVLLDLDQSEGELGHDVLLSQYTVMVDIVARILEGTGGNQSLKQHHPKFSLETGIVEPLFLVGTRCREPVLRRKALDLMRRYPRREGICEGMLASYIVEKVIEIEENGCHQANAKPSTSTCTEGQWICKAHRVATWDFILATERQVRVVMKTVEDWELSRPGSEVVASWW
;
A
#
# COMPACT_ATOMS: atom_id res chain seq x y z
N MET A 1 -35.65 -69.94 74.09
CA MET A 1 -36.21 -68.87 74.93
C MET A 1 -35.40 -67.62 74.71
N GLU A 2 -36.11 -66.52 74.59
CA GLU A 2 -35.59 -65.17 74.38
C GLU A 2 -34.48 -64.80 75.36
N SER A 3 -33.51 -64.00 74.91
CA SER A 3 -32.97 -62.94 75.75
C SER A 3 -32.25 -61.90 74.90
N LYS A 4 -32.84 -60.70 74.87
CA LYS A 4 -32.30 -59.44 74.34
C LYS A 4 -30.86 -59.21 74.84
N PRO A 5 -29.95 -58.68 74.01
CA PRO A 5 -28.61 -58.37 74.45
C PRO A 5 -28.57 -57.05 75.24
N VAL A 6 -27.86 -57.12 76.36
CA VAL A 6 -27.51 -56.02 77.26
C VAL A 6 -26.48 -55.12 76.57
N ARG A 7 -26.74 -53.81 76.60
CA ARG A 7 -25.79 -52.75 76.20
C ARG A 7 -24.69 -52.62 77.25
N ASN A 8 -23.46 -52.38 76.80
CA ASN A 8 -22.45 -51.66 77.57
C ASN A 8 -21.69 -50.66 76.67
N PRO A 9 -21.15 -49.57 77.25
CA PRO A 9 -21.01 -48.29 76.58
C PRO A 9 -19.60 -48.02 76.06
N ALA A 10 -19.50 -46.89 75.36
CA ALA A 10 -18.47 -46.47 74.44
C ALA A 10 -17.04 -46.34 74.99
N SER A 11 -16.05 -46.63 74.13
CA SER A 11 -14.77 -45.92 74.08
C SER A 11 -14.14 -45.94 72.67
N ALA A 12 -14.00 -44.73 72.11
CA ALA A 12 -13.05 -44.21 71.12
C ALA A 12 -13.02 -44.74 69.65
N PRO A 13 -12.87 -43.85 68.64
CA PRO A 13 -12.83 -44.20 67.23
C PRO A 13 -11.40 -44.50 66.74
N GLY A 14 -11.24 -45.49 65.86
CA GLY A 14 -10.08 -45.53 64.96
C GLY A 14 -9.54 -46.91 64.59
N ARG A 15 -9.75 -47.32 63.33
CA ARG A 15 -8.70 -47.33 62.30
C ARG A 15 -9.31 -47.65 60.94
N ALA A 16 -9.45 -46.63 60.10
CA ALA A 16 -9.80 -46.78 58.70
C ALA A 16 -8.72 -47.57 57.96
N ARG A 17 -9.13 -48.47 57.06
CA ARG A 17 -8.26 -49.22 56.14
C ARG A 17 -7.38 -48.22 55.37
N GLN A 18 -6.09 -48.13 55.74
CA GLN A 18 -5.12 -47.33 55.02
C GLN A 18 -4.96 -47.87 53.60
N LYS A 19 -5.44 -47.12 52.60
CA LYS A 19 -4.99 -47.31 51.22
C LYS A 19 -3.51 -46.95 51.18
N ARG A 20 -2.66 -47.97 51.00
CA ARG A 20 -1.26 -47.77 50.62
C ARG A 20 -1.24 -47.08 49.26
N TRP A 21 -0.97 -45.79 49.26
CA TRP A 21 -0.71 -45.03 48.04
C TRP A 21 0.66 -45.43 47.53
N VAL A 22 0.68 -46.40 46.61
CA VAL A 22 1.89 -46.73 45.86
C VAL A 22 2.18 -45.57 44.91
N ALA A 23 3.41 -45.07 44.94
CA ALA A 23 3.87 -44.02 44.05
C ALA A 23 3.59 -44.42 42.59
N ARG A 24 2.94 -43.51 41.83
CA ARG A 24 2.67 -43.72 40.41
C ARG A 24 3.99 -43.65 39.66
N VAL A 25 4.55 -44.79 39.28
CA VAL A 25 5.69 -44.85 38.38
C VAL A 25 5.31 -44.24 37.02
N LYS A 26 6.14 -43.32 36.53
CA LYS A 26 5.93 -42.56 35.28
C LYS A 26 6.29 -43.35 34.01
N THR A 27 6.62 -44.62 34.13
CA THR A 27 7.21 -45.45 33.08
C THR A 27 6.22 -46.29 32.29
N GLY A 28 4.93 -46.29 32.64
CA GLY A 28 3.89 -47.05 31.92
C GLY A 28 3.51 -46.46 30.55
N CYS A 29 2.99 -47.30 29.64
CA CYS A 29 2.59 -46.86 28.30
C CYS A 29 1.46 -45.83 28.35
N VAL A 30 1.37 -44.98 27.34
CA VAL A 30 0.39 -43.88 27.27
C VAL A 30 -1.03 -44.41 27.40
N THR A 31 -1.36 -45.50 26.70
CA THR A 31 -2.70 -46.11 26.75
C THR A 31 -3.06 -46.62 28.15
N CYS A 32 -2.13 -47.26 28.88
CA CYS A 32 -2.37 -47.71 30.25
C CYS A 32 -2.46 -46.55 31.24
N ARG A 33 -1.68 -45.47 31.02
CA ARG A 33 -1.76 -44.24 31.82
C ARG A 33 -3.11 -43.56 31.68
N ILE A 34 -3.63 -43.41 30.46
CA ILE A 34 -4.98 -42.87 30.19
C ILE A 34 -6.03 -43.72 30.92
N ARG A 35 -5.88 -45.04 30.84
CA ARG A 35 -6.79 -45.99 31.50
C ARG A 35 -6.61 -46.08 33.02
N ARG A 36 -5.61 -45.41 33.60
CA ARG A 36 -5.26 -45.43 35.03
C ARG A 36 -5.09 -46.85 35.59
N ILE A 37 -4.55 -47.75 34.79
CA ILE A 37 -4.18 -49.13 35.18
C ILE A 37 -2.66 -49.31 35.17
N LYS A 38 -2.16 -50.28 35.95
CA LYS A 38 -0.72 -50.57 35.98
C LYS A 38 -0.28 -51.16 34.63
N CYS A 39 0.77 -50.59 34.05
CA CYS A 39 1.41 -51.11 32.85
C CYS A 39 2.48 -52.14 33.22
N ASP A 40 2.63 -53.19 32.43
CA ASP A 40 3.68 -54.20 32.55
C ASP A 40 4.97 -53.84 31.82
N GLU A 41 5.02 -52.68 31.15
CA GLU A 41 6.21 -52.09 30.52
C GLU A 41 6.85 -52.91 29.38
N GLY A 42 6.19 -53.97 28.90
CA GLY A 42 6.61 -54.74 27.73
C GLY A 42 6.68 -53.89 26.45
N ARG A 43 7.80 -53.99 25.72
CA ARG A 43 8.04 -53.38 24.40
C ARG A 43 7.96 -54.46 23.30
N PRO A 44 7.44 -54.15 22.09
CA PRO A 44 6.94 -52.84 21.63
C PRO A 44 5.52 -52.50 22.11
N SER A 45 4.77 -53.47 22.66
CA SER A 45 3.43 -53.24 23.22
C SER A 45 3.22 -53.99 24.53
N CYS A 46 2.52 -53.37 25.48
CA CYS A 46 2.27 -53.97 26.80
C CYS A 46 1.21 -55.06 26.73
N ARG A 47 1.28 -56.05 27.62
CA ARG A 47 0.36 -57.20 27.64
C ARG A 47 -1.07 -56.79 27.93
N ASN A 48 -1.29 -55.74 28.73
CA ASN A 48 -2.64 -55.22 29.04
C ASN A 48 -3.33 -54.54 27.84
N CYS A 49 -2.56 -53.95 26.91
CA CYS A 49 -3.11 -53.46 25.65
C CYS A 49 -3.38 -54.62 24.70
N ARG A 50 -2.41 -55.53 24.54
CA ARG A 50 -2.51 -56.69 23.63
C ARG A 50 -3.66 -57.64 24.00
N SER A 51 -3.78 -58.00 25.27
CA SER A 51 -4.83 -58.92 25.76
C SER A 51 -6.24 -58.35 25.61
N THR A 52 -6.39 -57.03 25.53
CA THR A 52 -7.69 -56.38 25.35
C THR A 52 -7.93 -55.92 23.90
N GLY A 53 -7.08 -56.35 22.96
CA GLY A 53 -7.19 -56.04 21.53
C GLY A 53 -6.97 -54.56 21.18
N ARG A 54 -6.39 -53.76 22.08
CA ARG A 54 -6.18 -52.32 21.87
C ARG A 54 -4.78 -52.04 21.35
N PHE A 55 -4.69 -51.07 20.43
CA PHE A 55 -3.42 -50.52 20.00
C PHE A 55 -2.70 -49.87 21.18
N CYS A 56 -1.42 -50.17 21.35
CA CYS A 56 -0.61 -49.65 22.44
C CYS A 56 0.20 -48.47 21.92
N ASP A 57 -0.12 -47.26 22.39
CA ASP A 57 0.47 -45.99 21.95
C ASP A 57 1.93 -45.79 22.43
N GLY A 58 2.60 -46.89 22.82
CA GLY A 58 3.99 -46.86 23.27
C GLY A 58 4.21 -46.17 24.62
N TYR A 59 5.49 -46.00 24.95
CA TYR A 59 5.96 -45.35 26.18
C TYR A 59 6.50 -43.97 25.82
N ASN A 60 6.08 -42.94 26.56
CA ASN A 60 6.70 -41.62 26.40
C ASN A 60 8.13 -41.71 26.93
N ASP A 61 9.11 -41.54 26.05
CA ASP A 61 10.50 -41.36 26.45
C ASP A 61 10.65 -39.92 26.97
N ASP A 62 10.29 -39.72 28.25
CA ASP A 62 10.51 -38.45 28.96
C ASP A 62 12.03 -38.19 29.22
N SER A 63 12.92 -38.93 28.55
CA SER A 63 14.39 -38.84 28.61
C SER A 63 15.06 -38.43 27.29
N ILE A 64 14.32 -37.83 26.36
CA ILE A 64 14.95 -36.92 25.39
C ILE A 64 14.86 -35.53 26.01
N PRO A 65 15.95 -34.93 26.49
CA PRO A 65 15.94 -33.52 26.86
C PRO A 65 15.42 -32.77 25.63
N LYS A 66 14.31 -32.04 25.79
CA LYS A 66 13.94 -31.04 24.80
C LYS A 66 15.14 -30.11 24.71
N GLU A 67 15.86 -30.14 23.60
CA GLU A 67 17.00 -29.27 23.26
C GLU A 67 16.64 -27.76 23.28
N SER A 68 15.43 -27.41 23.69
CA SER A 68 14.86 -26.06 23.70
C SER A 68 14.99 -25.32 25.04
N ASP A 69 15.53 -25.92 26.11
CA ASP A 69 15.64 -25.27 27.43
C ASP A 69 17.06 -24.79 27.82
N TRP A 70 18.10 -25.14 27.06
CA TRP A 70 19.47 -24.64 27.28
C TRP A 70 20.02 -23.79 26.12
N LEU A 71 19.24 -23.62 25.05
CA LEU A 71 19.46 -22.58 24.06
C LEU A 71 18.47 -21.45 24.30
N VAL A 72 18.61 -20.77 25.44
CA VAL A 72 18.49 -19.31 25.39
C VAL A 72 19.60 -18.91 24.42
N THR A 73 19.27 -18.83 23.13
CA THR A 73 20.07 -18.06 22.21
C THR A 73 20.06 -16.68 22.82
N SER A 74 21.14 -16.38 23.57
CA SER A 74 21.46 -15.03 23.97
C SER A 74 21.57 -14.31 22.64
N ARG A 75 20.46 -13.73 22.16
CA ARG A 75 20.47 -12.90 20.96
C ARG A 75 21.49 -11.83 21.31
N LEU A 76 22.64 -11.88 20.65
CA LEU A 76 23.64 -10.83 20.77
C LEU A 76 22.88 -9.50 20.60
N PRO A 77 23.09 -8.53 21.49
CA PRO A 77 22.41 -7.24 21.37
C PRO A 77 22.61 -6.72 19.95
N SER A 78 21.50 -6.47 19.27
CA SER A 78 21.55 -5.82 17.96
C SER A 78 22.11 -4.40 18.16
N THR A 79 22.81 -3.83 17.18
CA THR A 79 23.29 -2.44 17.28
C THR A 79 22.17 -1.46 17.61
N TRP A 80 20.96 -1.76 17.15
CA TRP A 80 19.72 -1.03 17.42
C TRP A 80 19.26 -1.08 18.89
N ASP A 81 19.73 -2.06 19.68
CA ASP A 81 19.39 -2.20 21.10
C ASP A 81 20.01 -1.09 21.95
N PHE A 82 21.02 -0.40 21.41
CA PHE A 82 21.68 0.72 22.07
C PHE A 82 21.06 2.08 21.68
N VAL A 83 20.14 2.13 20.71
CA VAL A 83 19.50 3.39 20.28
C VAL A 83 18.40 3.81 21.25
N THR A 84 17.64 2.85 21.79
CA THR A 84 16.59 3.11 22.78
C THR A 84 16.50 1.99 23.82
N LEU A 85 16.12 2.37 25.04
CA LEU A 85 15.71 1.42 26.08
C LEU A 85 14.18 1.26 26.15
N ASP A 86 13.41 2.01 25.37
CA ASP A 86 11.95 1.90 25.32
C ASP A 86 11.55 0.65 24.51
N PRO A 87 10.95 -0.37 25.15
CA PRO A 87 10.56 -1.60 24.46
C PRO A 87 9.50 -1.37 23.37
N VAL A 88 8.66 -0.33 23.51
CA VAL A 88 7.61 -0.03 22.52
C VAL A 88 8.22 0.62 21.27
N GLU A 89 9.21 1.50 21.44
CA GLU A 89 9.97 2.06 20.30
C GLU A 89 10.72 0.96 19.56
N LYS A 90 11.40 0.06 20.29
CA LYS A 90 12.12 -1.07 19.71
C LYS A 90 11.20 -2.00 18.92
N GLU A 91 10.04 -2.37 19.48
CA GLU A 91 9.08 -3.26 18.82
C GLU A 91 8.55 -2.65 17.50
N ASN A 92 8.28 -1.33 17.49
CA ASN A 92 7.85 -0.64 16.28
C ASN A 92 9.00 -0.51 15.26
N PHE A 93 10.23 -0.26 15.70
CA PHE A 93 11.38 -0.25 14.81
C PHE A 93 11.66 -1.64 14.19
N ASP A 94 11.53 -2.71 14.97
CA ASP A 94 11.65 -4.07 14.45
C ASP A 94 10.58 -4.37 13.40
N PHE A 95 9.34 -3.89 13.61
CA PHE A 95 8.28 -3.96 12.59
C PHE A 95 8.62 -3.10 11.36
N PHE A 96 9.19 -1.91 11.55
CA PHE A 96 9.67 -1.08 10.45
C PHE A 96 10.66 -1.85 9.59
N ARG A 97 11.71 -2.39 10.21
CA ARG A 97 12.80 -3.11 9.54
C ARG A 97 12.35 -4.39 8.86
N SER A 98 11.39 -5.11 9.43
CA SER A 98 10.97 -6.43 8.92
C SER A 98 9.83 -6.37 7.91
N ILE A 99 8.92 -5.40 8.05
CA ILE A 99 7.71 -5.31 7.23
C ILE A 99 7.68 -4.00 6.44
N THR A 100 7.74 -2.86 7.12
CA THR A 100 7.55 -1.55 6.47
C THR A 100 8.58 -1.26 5.39
N THR A 101 9.86 -1.57 5.60
CA THR A 101 10.92 -1.41 4.60
C THR A 101 10.60 -2.16 3.32
N SER A 102 10.19 -3.43 3.41
CA SER A 102 9.86 -4.25 2.24
C SER A 102 8.68 -3.71 1.45
N THR A 103 7.69 -3.11 2.15
CA THR A 103 6.54 -2.49 1.50
C THR A 103 6.87 -1.14 0.85
N LEU A 104 7.78 -0.36 1.44
CA LEU A 104 8.21 0.93 0.88
C LEU A 104 9.19 0.76 -0.29
N ALA A 105 10.00 -0.29 -0.24
CA ALA A 105 11.02 -0.62 -1.22
C ALA A 105 10.44 -0.89 -2.62
N GLY A 106 9.34 -1.65 -2.70
CA GLY A 106 8.78 -2.07 -4.00
C GLY A 106 9.78 -2.91 -4.80
N TYR A 107 9.71 -2.84 -6.13
CA TYR A 107 10.63 -3.55 -7.04
C TYR A 107 11.93 -2.79 -7.31
N PHE A 108 11.97 -1.47 -7.05
CA PHE A 108 13.07 -0.59 -7.47
C PHE A 108 13.87 -0.01 -6.28
N ASP A 109 13.97 -0.71 -5.15
CA ASP A 109 14.84 -0.29 -4.02
C ASP A 109 16.25 -0.82 -4.18
N PHE A 110 17.20 0.06 -4.44
CA PHE A 110 18.62 -0.25 -4.51
C PHE A 110 19.30 -0.05 -3.15
N GLY A 111 18.64 -0.49 -2.07
CA GLY A 111 19.18 -0.39 -0.71
C GLY A 111 18.88 0.93 0.01
N PHE A 112 18.04 1.81 -0.53
CA PHE A 112 17.68 3.05 0.16
C PHE A 112 16.86 2.76 1.41
N TRP A 113 15.75 2.05 1.27
CA TRP A 113 14.88 1.69 2.41
C TRP A 113 15.43 0.52 3.22
N SER A 114 15.90 -0.50 2.54
CA SER A 114 16.32 -1.77 3.15
C SER A 114 17.67 -1.69 3.87
N TYR A 115 18.49 -0.66 3.60
CA TYR A 115 19.82 -0.53 4.18
C TYR A 115 20.17 0.90 4.63
N ARG A 116 20.28 1.86 3.71
CA ARG A 116 20.82 3.21 3.99
C ARG A 116 20.00 3.95 5.04
N LEU A 117 18.69 4.03 4.85
CA LEU A 117 17.83 4.79 5.76
C LEU A 117 17.84 4.20 7.16
N LEU A 118 17.87 2.87 7.27
CA LEU A 118 18.02 2.19 8.56
C LEU A 118 19.31 2.68 9.22
N GLN A 119 20.47 2.57 8.56
CA GLN A 119 21.75 3.02 9.10
C GLN A 119 21.75 4.50 9.51
N ASP A 120 21.15 5.36 8.70
CA ASP A 120 21.03 6.79 8.99
C ASP A 120 20.24 7.05 10.28
N SER A 121 19.31 6.15 10.67
CA SER A 121 18.59 6.28 11.94
C SER A 121 19.46 6.13 13.20
N HIS A 122 20.68 5.56 13.10
CA HIS A 122 21.66 5.61 14.20
C HIS A 122 22.21 7.03 14.42
N ARG A 123 22.28 7.84 13.36
CA ARG A 123 22.87 9.18 13.37
C ARG A 123 21.84 10.29 13.52
N TYR A 124 20.64 10.08 12.99
CA TYR A 124 19.58 11.08 12.93
C TYR A 124 18.38 10.64 13.77
N PRO A 125 18.22 11.15 15.01
CA PRO A 125 17.08 10.80 15.87
C PRO A 125 15.72 11.11 15.25
N ALA A 126 15.66 12.12 14.37
CA ALA A 126 14.46 12.41 13.60
C ALA A 126 14.02 11.20 12.75
N LEU A 127 14.95 10.54 12.06
CA LEU A 127 14.64 9.35 11.28
C LEU A 127 14.16 8.20 12.16
N TRP A 128 14.82 7.95 13.30
CA TRP A 128 14.39 6.93 14.26
C TRP A 128 12.94 7.12 14.71
N HIS A 129 12.60 8.34 15.15
CA HIS A 129 11.26 8.67 15.60
C HIS A 129 10.24 8.65 14.45
N GLY A 130 10.61 9.13 13.26
CA GLY A 130 9.76 9.05 12.07
C GLY A 130 9.46 7.60 11.64
N MET A 131 10.45 6.72 11.66
CA MET A 131 10.30 5.30 11.32
C MET A 131 9.40 4.56 12.31
N THR A 132 9.63 4.76 13.60
CA THR A 132 8.83 4.12 14.66
C THR A 132 7.38 4.62 14.63
N ALA A 133 7.16 5.92 14.34
CA ALA A 133 5.84 6.48 14.11
C ALA A 133 5.15 5.83 12.90
N LEU A 134 5.84 5.75 11.76
CA LEU A 134 5.30 5.14 10.54
C LEU A 134 4.98 3.66 10.76
N ALA A 135 5.84 2.91 11.44
CA ALA A 135 5.57 1.51 11.76
C ALA A 135 4.30 1.30 12.60
N ALA A 136 4.06 2.16 13.60
CA ALA A 136 2.86 2.07 14.43
C ALA A 136 1.57 2.27 13.62
N VAL A 137 1.56 3.27 12.73
CA VAL A 137 0.41 3.52 11.85
C VAL A 137 0.29 2.42 10.78
N HIS A 138 1.40 1.98 10.20
CA HIS A 138 1.41 0.92 9.19
C HIS A 138 0.90 -0.40 9.75
N ARG A 139 1.29 -0.76 10.98
CA ARG A 139 0.77 -1.95 11.67
C ARG A 139 -0.75 -1.89 11.82
N GLU A 140 -1.28 -0.73 12.17
CA GLU A 140 -2.73 -0.55 12.22
C GLU A 140 -3.36 -0.68 10.84
N TYR A 141 -2.71 -0.18 9.77
CA TYR A 141 -3.18 -0.31 8.40
C TYR A 141 -3.22 -1.76 7.89
N VAL A 142 -2.23 -2.59 8.22
CA VAL A 142 -2.19 -3.99 7.75
C VAL A 142 -2.93 -4.99 8.65
N ASP A 143 -3.50 -4.53 9.77
CA ASP A 143 -4.23 -5.38 10.72
C ASP A 143 -5.43 -6.07 10.05
N PRO A 144 -5.44 -7.41 9.97
CA PRO A 144 -6.49 -8.18 9.29
C PRO A 144 -7.83 -8.16 10.02
N SER A 145 -7.86 -7.77 11.30
CA SER A 145 -9.09 -7.66 12.08
C SER A 145 -9.87 -6.38 11.79
N LYS A 146 -9.24 -5.40 11.13
CA LYS A 146 -9.85 -4.11 10.81
C LYS A 146 -10.68 -4.22 9.52
N SER A 147 -11.79 -3.47 9.49
CA SER A 147 -12.64 -3.42 8.31
C SER A 147 -11.91 -2.77 7.13
N LEU A 148 -11.92 -3.45 6.00
CA LEU A 148 -11.52 -2.92 4.68
C LEU A 148 -12.58 -2.02 4.06
N THR A 149 -13.78 -1.96 4.67
CA THR A 149 -14.91 -1.14 4.22
C THR A 149 -15.32 -0.01 5.18
N ARG A 150 -14.58 0.22 6.29
CA ARG A 150 -14.73 1.43 7.12
C ARG A 150 -13.44 2.26 7.23
N PRO A 151 -13.52 3.59 7.11
CA PRO A 151 -12.41 4.51 7.37
C PRO A 151 -11.80 4.29 8.76
N ARG A 152 -10.47 4.34 8.89
CA ARG A 152 -9.77 4.11 10.17
C ARG A 152 -9.69 5.41 10.96
N MET A 153 -10.86 5.87 11.38
CA MET A 153 -11.05 7.07 12.17
C MET A 153 -11.04 6.69 13.66
N GLY A 154 -9.99 7.07 14.39
CA GLY A 154 -9.93 6.85 15.83
C GLY A 154 -8.60 7.20 16.45
N ASP A 155 -8.61 7.43 17.75
CA ASP A 155 -7.42 7.68 18.57
C ASP A 155 -7.00 6.36 19.24
N THR A 156 -6.41 5.46 18.45
CA THR A 156 -5.92 4.17 18.96
C THR A 156 -4.61 4.36 19.73
N ARG A 157 -4.22 3.38 20.53
CA ARG A 157 -2.91 3.39 21.20
C ARG A 157 -1.75 3.55 20.20
N ASN A 158 -1.85 2.95 19.02
CA ASN A 158 -0.83 3.07 17.98
C ASN A 158 -0.82 4.47 17.35
N VAL A 159 -1.98 5.07 17.09
CA VAL A 159 -2.09 6.45 16.60
C VAL A 159 -1.54 7.45 17.63
N GLN A 160 -1.86 7.29 18.92
CA GLN A 160 -1.32 8.12 19.99
C GLN A 160 0.19 7.99 20.12
N PHE A 161 0.72 6.76 20.05
CA PHE A 161 2.16 6.52 20.05
C PHE A 161 2.82 7.17 18.82
N ALA A 162 2.25 6.97 17.63
CA ALA A 162 2.75 7.55 16.40
C ALA A 162 2.79 9.08 16.47
N LEU A 163 1.77 9.74 17.02
CA LEU A 163 1.76 11.19 17.20
C LEU A 163 2.87 11.66 18.15
N LYS A 164 3.10 10.95 19.25
CA LYS A 164 4.22 11.26 20.17
C LYS A 164 5.56 11.14 19.48
N GLN A 165 5.78 10.05 18.74
CA GLN A 165 7.02 9.83 17.98
C GLN A 165 7.19 10.86 16.84
N PHE A 166 6.11 11.17 16.12
CA PHE A 166 6.11 12.23 15.10
C PHE A 166 6.54 13.58 15.68
N ASN A 167 6.02 13.96 16.84
CA ASN A 167 6.43 15.20 17.52
C ASN A 167 7.89 15.17 17.99
N LYS A 168 8.37 14.04 18.54
CA LYS A 168 9.80 13.87 18.86
C LYS A 168 10.67 14.02 17.61
N SER A 169 10.24 13.44 16.49
CA SER A 169 10.93 13.54 15.20
C SER A 169 11.09 15.00 14.75
N ILE A 170 10.03 15.81 14.83
CA ILE A 170 10.09 17.24 14.52
C ILE A 170 11.05 17.98 15.44
N GLN A 171 10.97 17.74 16.76
CA GLN A 171 11.84 18.37 17.74
C GLN A 171 13.32 18.03 17.47
N SER A 172 13.62 16.77 17.18
CA SER A 172 14.97 16.33 16.80
C SER A 172 15.45 17.03 15.54
N LEU A 173 14.61 17.09 14.49
CA LEU A 173 14.92 17.75 13.22
C LEU A 173 15.27 19.23 13.43
N MET A 174 14.44 19.94 14.21
CA MET A 174 14.66 21.35 14.52
C MET A 174 15.95 21.55 15.33
N SER A 175 16.20 20.72 16.34
CA SER A 175 17.38 20.84 17.18
C SER A 175 18.69 20.54 16.44
N GLN A 176 18.69 19.53 15.56
CA GLN A 176 19.89 19.04 14.89
C GLN A 176 20.36 19.95 13.76
N PHE A 177 19.43 20.68 13.13
CA PHE A 177 19.72 21.51 11.95
C PHE A 177 19.65 23.01 12.21
N SER A 178 19.51 23.43 13.47
CA SER A 178 19.59 24.84 13.85
C SER A 178 21.03 25.36 13.76
N GLY A 179 21.26 26.39 12.95
CA GLY A 179 22.46 27.24 13.01
C GLY A 179 23.71 26.79 12.25
N HIS A 180 23.64 25.76 11.40
CA HIS A 180 24.81 25.23 10.67
C HIS A 180 24.52 25.02 9.18
N SER A 181 25.57 25.02 8.35
CA SER A 181 25.46 24.64 6.94
C SER A 181 25.22 23.14 6.81
N LEU A 182 24.21 22.74 6.04
CA LEU A 182 23.81 21.35 5.91
C LEU A 182 24.70 20.58 4.93
N THR A 183 25.23 19.43 5.35
CA THR A 183 25.88 18.48 4.45
C THR A 183 24.86 17.80 3.53
N ILE A 184 25.34 17.09 2.50
CA ILE A 184 24.46 16.31 1.62
C ILE A 184 23.64 15.26 2.40
N ASN A 185 24.26 14.59 3.37
CA ASN A 185 23.61 13.57 4.18
C ASN A 185 22.56 14.18 5.12
N ASP A 186 22.81 15.39 5.64
CA ASP A 186 21.82 16.12 6.43
C ASP A 186 20.58 16.47 5.58
N LYS A 187 20.80 16.93 4.34
CA LYS A 187 19.72 17.22 3.39
C LYS A 187 18.91 15.97 3.04
N ILE A 188 19.59 14.84 2.77
CA ILE A 188 18.93 13.54 2.51
C ILE A 188 18.13 13.08 3.73
N ALA A 189 18.66 13.23 4.95
CA ALA A 189 17.95 12.88 6.18
C ALA A 189 16.69 13.75 6.39
N VAL A 190 16.77 15.06 6.14
CA VAL A 190 15.60 15.96 6.19
C VAL A 190 14.54 15.52 5.19
N LEU A 191 14.91 15.31 3.93
CA LEU A 191 13.98 14.92 2.87
C LEU A 191 13.38 13.53 3.10
N SER A 192 14.17 12.59 3.61
CA SER A 192 13.67 11.27 4.00
C SER A 192 12.67 11.37 5.14
N THR A 193 12.90 12.27 6.11
CA THR A 193 11.94 12.58 7.17
C THR A 193 10.65 13.16 6.59
N CYS A 194 10.73 14.04 5.57
CA CYS A 194 9.54 14.51 4.85
C CYS A 194 8.75 13.35 4.21
N VAL A 195 9.43 12.40 3.55
CA VAL A 195 8.78 11.21 2.97
C VAL A 195 8.10 10.37 4.06
N LEU A 196 8.74 10.15 5.21
CA LEU A 196 8.12 9.45 6.34
C LEU A 196 6.85 10.18 6.83
N TYR A 197 6.89 11.51 6.91
CA TYR A 197 5.72 12.31 7.30
C TYR A 197 4.59 12.28 6.29
N ILE A 198 4.91 12.25 4.99
CA ILE A 198 3.93 12.02 3.92
C ILE A 198 3.26 10.67 4.15
N CYS A 199 4.04 9.60 4.33
CA CYS A 199 3.50 8.25 4.55
C CYS A 199 2.59 8.17 5.78
N ILE A 200 3.02 8.76 6.91
CA ILE A 200 2.23 8.80 8.16
C ILE A 200 0.92 9.55 7.92
N SER A 201 1.00 10.74 7.31
CA SER A 201 -0.17 11.59 7.04
C SER A 201 -1.14 10.89 6.10
N SER A 202 -0.64 10.30 5.01
CA SER A 202 -1.46 9.55 4.06
C SER A 202 -2.14 8.37 4.74
N LEU A 203 -1.42 7.53 5.50
CA LEU A 203 -2.00 6.39 6.21
C LEU A 203 -3.02 6.76 7.29
N GLN A 204 -2.94 7.97 7.85
CA GLN A 204 -3.93 8.50 8.80
C GLN A 204 -5.08 9.26 8.11
N GLY A 205 -5.08 9.31 6.77
CA GLY A 205 -6.07 10.03 5.97
C GLY A 205 -5.94 11.55 6.01
N ARG A 206 -4.84 12.10 6.53
CA ARG A 206 -4.57 13.54 6.67
C ARG A 206 -3.97 14.14 5.40
N GLN A 207 -4.71 14.13 4.30
CA GLN A 207 -4.19 14.52 2.97
C GLN A 207 -3.61 15.94 2.89
N PRO A 208 -4.23 16.99 3.49
CA PRO A 208 -3.64 18.33 3.44
C PRO A 208 -2.22 18.40 4.04
N GLN A 209 -1.97 17.61 5.09
CA GLN A 209 -0.65 17.54 5.73
C GLN A 209 0.36 16.79 4.85
N ALA A 210 -0.07 15.70 4.20
CA ALA A 210 0.74 15.01 3.20
C ALA A 210 1.15 15.95 2.06
N PHE A 211 0.22 16.76 1.54
CA PHE A 211 0.49 17.71 0.46
C PHE A 211 1.46 18.80 0.90
N MET A 212 1.30 19.30 2.13
CA MET A 212 2.21 20.29 2.71
C MET A 212 3.64 19.73 2.84
N HIS A 213 3.81 18.51 3.33
CA HIS A 213 5.12 17.88 3.43
C HIS A 213 5.75 17.61 2.05
N LEU A 214 4.93 17.20 1.08
CA LEU A 214 5.37 17.03 -0.30
C LEU A 214 5.88 18.35 -0.90
N LEU A 215 5.07 19.40 -0.82
CA LEU A 215 5.40 20.73 -1.35
C LEU A 215 6.67 21.30 -0.73
N ASN A 216 6.79 21.22 0.60
CA ASN A 216 7.99 21.70 1.29
C ASN A 216 9.21 20.84 0.95
N GLY A 217 9.05 19.52 0.82
CA GLY A 217 10.12 18.64 0.36
C GLY A 217 10.62 19.00 -1.03
N LEU A 218 9.71 19.21 -1.99
CA LEU A 218 10.03 19.66 -3.35
C LEU A 218 10.75 21.02 -3.36
N LYS A 219 10.24 21.99 -2.59
CA LYS A 219 10.88 23.31 -2.43
C LYS A 219 12.32 23.19 -1.91
N LEU A 220 12.54 22.38 -0.87
CA LEU A 220 13.88 22.15 -0.32
C LEU A 220 14.79 21.44 -1.33
N PHE A 221 14.26 20.45 -2.04
CA PHE A 221 15.01 19.69 -3.05
C PHE A 221 15.57 20.63 -4.14
N HIS A 222 14.73 21.54 -4.65
CA HIS A 222 15.12 22.55 -5.63
C HIS A 222 16.09 23.58 -5.06
N GLN A 223 15.78 24.17 -3.89
CA GLN A 223 16.63 25.18 -3.25
C GLN A 223 18.04 24.67 -2.96
N TRP A 224 18.18 23.38 -2.67
CA TRP A 224 19.47 22.76 -2.41
C TRP A 224 20.21 22.27 -3.66
N GLY A 225 19.62 22.39 -4.85
CA GLY A 225 20.25 22.01 -6.11
C GLY A 225 20.52 20.50 -6.22
N LEU A 226 19.67 19.68 -5.61
CA LEU A 226 19.84 18.21 -5.59
C LEU A 226 19.45 17.53 -6.91
N GLN A 227 19.18 18.29 -7.96
CA GLN A 227 18.83 17.78 -9.29
C GLN A 227 20.00 17.77 -10.28
N SER A 228 21.09 18.50 -10.02
CA SER A 228 22.03 18.93 -11.07
C SER A 228 23.53 18.67 -10.80
N SER A 229 23.90 17.64 -10.03
CA SER A 229 25.33 17.40 -9.69
C SER A 229 25.88 16.09 -10.26
N HIS A 230 26.35 16.12 -11.52
CA HIS A 230 27.05 15.01 -12.19
C HIS A 230 28.52 14.80 -11.73
N THR A 231 28.99 15.47 -10.67
CA THR A 231 30.42 15.59 -10.35
C THR A 231 30.86 14.94 -9.02
N ARG A 232 30.04 14.07 -8.40
CA ARG A 232 30.29 13.51 -7.06
C ARG A 232 30.20 11.98 -7.00
N SER A 233 30.61 11.40 -5.86
CA SER A 233 30.73 9.95 -5.65
C SER A 233 29.39 9.23 -5.93
N PRO A 234 29.41 8.00 -6.52
CA PRO A 234 28.19 7.28 -6.89
C PRO A 234 27.26 6.91 -5.71
N GLU A 235 27.82 6.60 -4.54
CA GLU A 235 27.03 6.12 -3.38
C GLU A 235 26.28 7.26 -2.67
N ASP A 236 26.86 8.46 -2.61
CA ASP A 236 26.23 9.61 -1.95
C ASP A 236 24.96 10.06 -2.67
N TRP A 237 24.90 9.90 -3.99
CA TRP A 237 23.80 10.38 -4.84
C TRP A 237 22.61 9.43 -4.96
N LEU A 238 22.80 8.13 -4.74
CA LEU A 238 21.70 7.16 -4.82
C LEU A 238 20.52 7.53 -3.91
N GLY A 239 20.80 8.09 -2.72
CA GLY A 239 19.75 8.59 -1.83
C GLY A 239 19.00 9.79 -2.40
N ALA A 240 19.69 10.70 -3.09
CA ALA A 240 19.06 11.85 -3.75
C ALA A 240 18.23 11.42 -4.96
N GLU A 241 18.67 10.45 -5.76
CA GLU A 241 17.91 9.89 -6.89
C GLU A 241 16.66 9.15 -6.43
N MET A 242 16.78 8.33 -5.38
CA MET A 242 15.63 7.64 -4.81
C MET A 242 14.60 8.62 -4.23
N LEU A 243 15.07 9.67 -3.55
CA LEU A 243 14.20 10.75 -3.09
C LEU A 243 13.55 11.49 -4.25
N LEU A 244 14.31 11.83 -5.30
CA LEU A 244 13.80 12.46 -6.52
C LEU A 244 12.69 11.63 -7.13
N LEU A 245 12.90 10.33 -7.31
CA LEU A 245 11.89 9.40 -7.79
C LEU A 245 10.63 9.38 -6.90
N ILE A 246 10.80 9.31 -5.57
CA ILE A 246 9.67 9.35 -4.64
C ILE A 246 8.89 10.67 -4.78
N PHE A 247 9.59 11.80 -4.80
CA PHE A 247 8.99 13.13 -4.91
C PHE A 247 8.26 13.31 -6.25
N THR A 248 8.85 12.91 -7.38
CA THR A 248 8.25 12.97 -8.71
C THR A 248 6.96 12.15 -8.80
N ARG A 249 6.94 10.94 -8.21
CA ARG A 249 5.75 10.10 -8.17
C ARG A 249 4.62 10.73 -7.35
N LEU A 250 4.95 11.16 -6.13
CA LEU A 250 3.98 11.80 -5.24
C LEU A 250 3.43 13.11 -5.81
N ASP A 251 4.27 13.88 -6.49
CA ASP A 251 3.88 15.10 -7.19
C ASP A 251 2.79 14.83 -8.25
N SER A 252 2.99 13.80 -9.09
CA SER A 252 2.01 13.43 -10.11
C SER A 252 0.64 13.06 -9.53
N GLN A 253 0.61 12.42 -8.34
CA GLN A 253 -0.62 12.01 -7.65
C GLN A 253 -1.39 13.19 -7.04
N VAL A 254 -0.71 14.27 -6.66
CA VAL A 254 -1.33 15.42 -5.99
C VAL A 254 -1.95 16.40 -6.99
N ARG A 255 -1.43 16.46 -8.22
CA ARG A 255 -1.88 17.41 -9.26
C ARG A 255 -3.40 17.42 -9.51
N PRO A 256 -4.11 16.27 -9.61
CA PRO A 256 -5.57 16.28 -9.78
C PRO A 256 -6.32 17.03 -8.67
N TYR A 257 -5.79 17.01 -7.43
CA TYR A 257 -6.38 17.74 -6.30
C TYR A 257 -6.08 19.25 -6.33
N LEU A 258 -4.92 19.66 -6.87
CA LEU A 258 -4.48 21.05 -6.89
C LEU A 258 -5.15 21.88 -7.98
N VAL A 259 -5.28 21.30 -9.19
CA VAL A 259 -5.95 21.96 -10.33
C VAL A 259 -7.40 22.31 -9.98
N MET A 260 -8.04 21.48 -9.17
CA MET A 260 -9.44 21.65 -8.76
C MET A 260 -9.63 22.61 -7.57
N GLN A 261 -8.56 23.03 -6.89
CA GLN A 261 -8.62 23.86 -5.68
C GLN A 261 -7.98 25.24 -5.85
N ASP A 262 -7.58 25.62 -7.06
CA ASP A 262 -6.90 26.89 -7.37
C ASP A 262 -5.62 27.14 -6.52
N MET A 263 -5.04 26.05 -5.99
CA MET A 263 -3.84 26.05 -5.14
C MET A 263 -2.54 26.04 -5.96
N SER A 264 -2.65 26.09 -7.30
CA SER A 264 -1.53 26.01 -8.26
C SER A 264 -0.49 27.11 -8.05
N SER A 265 -0.93 28.32 -7.66
CA SER A 265 -0.09 29.51 -7.49
C SER A 265 1.08 29.35 -6.49
N SER A 266 1.03 28.36 -5.59
CA SER A 266 2.05 28.10 -4.57
C SER A 266 2.91 26.84 -4.82
N TRP A 267 2.56 26.06 -5.86
CA TRP A 267 3.19 24.79 -6.19
C TRP A 267 4.39 25.01 -7.12
N THR A 268 5.45 24.21 -6.94
CA THR A 268 6.66 24.35 -7.77
C THR A 268 6.38 23.85 -9.19
N GLU A 269 6.41 24.77 -10.17
CA GLU A 269 6.26 24.47 -11.59
C GLU A 269 7.54 23.97 -12.27
N THR A 270 8.63 23.82 -11.52
CA THR A 270 9.93 23.44 -12.10
C THR A 270 9.94 21.94 -12.43
N GLN A 271 10.42 21.59 -13.63
CA GLN A 271 10.69 20.19 -13.98
C GLN A 271 11.68 19.58 -12.98
N LEU A 272 11.32 18.43 -12.43
CA LEU A 272 12.11 17.73 -11.40
C LEU A 272 13.26 16.92 -12.00
N VAL A 273 13.10 16.41 -13.22
CA VAL A 273 14.05 15.50 -13.87
C VAL A 273 14.23 15.93 -15.32
N VAL A 274 15.49 15.96 -15.79
CA VAL A 274 15.82 16.18 -17.20
C VAL A 274 16.05 14.82 -17.86
N SER A 275 15.46 14.60 -19.03
CA SER A 275 15.67 13.38 -19.82
C SER A 275 17.17 13.18 -20.09
N SER A 276 17.68 12.00 -19.73
CA SER A 276 19.07 11.62 -19.98
C SER A 276 19.19 11.01 -21.38
N GLU A 277 20.13 11.51 -22.18
CA GLU A 277 20.46 10.91 -23.49
C GLU A 277 21.15 9.54 -23.36
N ARG A 278 21.63 9.18 -22.17
CA ARG A 278 22.37 7.94 -21.96
C ARG A 278 21.46 6.70 -22.07
N PRO A 279 21.99 5.55 -22.55
CA PRO A 279 21.29 4.27 -22.47
C PRO A 279 21.00 3.88 -21.01
N PHE A 280 19.90 3.17 -20.77
CA PHE A 280 19.60 2.62 -19.45
C PHE A 280 20.63 1.54 -19.09
N ALA A 281 21.23 1.65 -17.89
CA ALA A 281 22.09 0.62 -17.32
C ALA A 281 21.26 -0.41 -16.54
N THR A 282 20.21 0.06 -15.85
CA THR A 282 19.35 -0.72 -14.95
C THR A 282 17.86 -0.43 -15.19
N LEU A 283 17.00 -1.27 -14.61
CA LEU A 283 15.56 -1.01 -14.59
C LEU A 283 15.20 0.25 -13.78
N LEU A 284 16.03 0.67 -12.81
CA LEU A 284 15.84 1.94 -12.09
C LEU A 284 15.98 3.14 -13.01
N ASP A 285 16.97 3.13 -13.91
CA ASP A 285 17.16 4.23 -14.87
C ASP A 285 15.93 4.38 -15.76
N ALA A 286 15.40 3.25 -16.24
CA ALA A 286 14.18 3.21 -17.02
C ALA A 286 12.99 3.77 -16.21
N TYR A 287 12.87 3.39 -14.93
CA TYR A 287 11.79 3.84 -14.06
C TYR A 287 11.86 5.33 -13.74
N ILE A 288 13.02 5.86 -13.36
CA ILE A 288 13.25 7.29 -13.09
C ILE A 288 12.90 8.12 -14.33
N SER A 289 13.39 7.71 -15.50
CA SER A 289 13.10 8.40 -16.76
C SER A 289 11.61 8.34 -17.12
N LEU A 290 10.92 7.22 -16.84
CA LEU A 290 9.51 7.06 -17.16
C LEU A 290 8.62 7.89 -16.23
N GLU A 291 8.92 7.95 -14.93
CA GLU A 291 8.16 8.74 -13.97
C GLU A 291 8.34 10.25 -14.20
N ALA A 292 9.53 10.67 -14.66
CA ALA A 292 9.76 12.03 -15.14
C ALA A 292 8.82 12.39 -16.30
N LEU A 293 8.81 11.55 -17.35
CA LEU A 293 7.95 11.73 -18.51
C LEU A 293 6.46 11.69 -18.12
N PHE A 294 6.06 10.76 -17.24
CA PHE A 294 4.69 10.68 -16.74
C PHE A 294 4.29 11.97 -16.01
N ASN A 295 5.16 12.52 -15.16
CA ASN A 295 4.88 13.75 -14.43
C ASN A 295 4.64 14.94 -15.39
N ASP A 296 5.49 15.07 -16.42
CA ASP A 296 5.36 16.10 -17.45
C ASP A 296 4.10 15.92 -18.28
N VAL A 297 3.81 14.70 -18.74
CA VAL A 297 2.57 14.40 -19.49
C VAL A 297 1.33 14.61 -18.63
N MET A 298 1.37 14.31 -17.33
CA MET A 298 0.27 14.62 -16.42
C MET A 298 0.06 16.12 -16.26
N ARG A 299 1.13 16.92 -16.18
CA ARG A 299 1.04 18.38 -16.16
C ARG A 299 0.39 18.89 -17.44
N PHE A 300 0.89 18.46 -18.59
CA PHE A 300 0.35 18.78 -19.90
C PHE A 300 -1.13 18.39 -19.97
N TYR A 301 -1.48 17.14 -19.65
CA TYR A 301 -2.86 16.67 -19.68
C TYR A 301 -3.79 17.51 -18.80
N LEU A 302 -3.39 17.80 -17.56
CA LEU A 302 -4.21 18.53 -16.60
C LEU A 302 -4.28 20.04 -16.86
N SER A 303 -3.35 20.66 -17.58
CA SER A 303 -3.49 22.09 -17.94
C SER A 303 -4.61 22.33 -18.96
N TYR A 304 -4.95 21.31 -19.75
CA TYR A 304 -6.03 21.40 -20.74
C TYR A 304 -7.34 20.74 -20.29
N TYR A 305 -7.27 19.85 -19.28
CA TYR A 305 -8.43 19.13 -18.75
C TYR A 305 -9.57 20.01 -18.15
N PRO A 306 -9.31 21.15 -17.46
CA PRO A 306 -10.37 21.98 -16.90
C PRO A 306 -10.87 23.10 -17.84
N ASN A 307 -10.21 23.37 -18.96
CA ASN A 307 -10.63 24.45 -19.87
C ASN A 307 -11.72 23.96 -20.84
N LYS A 308 -12.94 23.82 -20.32
CA LYS A 308 -14.18 23.97 -21.12
C LYS A 308 -14.88 25.28 -20.77
N ALA A 309 -14.15 26.39 -20.89
CA ALA A 309 -14.77 27.61 -21.38
C ALA A 309 -14.84 27.49 -22.91
N ALA A 310 -15.86 28.07 -23.54
CA ALA A 310 -16.07 28.07 -24.99
C ALA A 310 -14.90 28.67 -25.84
N ASN A 311 -13.79 29.06 -25.21
CA ASN A 311 -12.61 29.74 -25.75
C ASN A 311 -11.28 29.09 -25.30
N ALA A 312 -11.22 27.77 -25.14
CA ALA A 312 -9.95 27.10 -24.87
C ALA A 312 -9.05 27.18 -26.12
N ASP A 313 -7.81 27.65 -25.95
CA ASP A 313 -6.82 27.63 -27.04
C ASP A 313 -6.61 26.20 -27.53
N PRO A 314 -6.46 25.98 -28.85
CA PRO A 314 -6.16 24.66 -29.38
C PRO A 314 -4.86 24.14 -28.75
N ILE A 315 -4.87 22.87 -28.36
CA ILE A 315 -3.69 22.18 -27.81
C ILE A 315 -2.53 22.37 -28.80
N PRO A 316 -1.36 22.90 -28.37
CA PRO A 316 -0.21 23.01 -29.26
C PRO A 316 0.21 21.62 -29.73
N SER A 317 0.00 21.31 -31.01
CA SER A 317 0.31 19.99 -31.58
C SER A 317 1.79 19.61 -31.36
N GLY A 318 2.69 20.61 -31.37
CA GLY A 318 4.12 20.42 -31.15
C GLY A 318 4.51 19.84 -29.79
N GLU A 319 3.82 20.19 -28.70
CA GLU A 319 4.15 19.64 -27.37
C GLU A 319 3.73 18.18 -27.24
N LYS A 320 2.54 17.83 -27.76
CA LYS A 320 2.07 16.44 -27.82
C LYS A 320 3.02 15.57 -28.64
N GLU A 321 3.43 16.05 -29.82
CA GLU A 321 4.40 15.38 -30.69
C GLU A 321 5.76 15.19 -30.02
N MET A 322 6.24 16.20 -29.26
CA MET A 322 7.47 16.09 -28.46
C MET A 322 7.39 14.96 -27.44
N TYR A 323 6.30 14.86 -26.66
CA TYR A 323 6.15 13.79 -25.68
C TYR A 323 6.01 12.40 -26.32
N LEU A 324 5.33 12.31 -27.46
CA LEU A 324 5.28 11.07 -28.25
C LEU A 324 6.68 10.63 -28.71
N HIS A 325 7.51 11.56 -29.16
CA HIS A 325 8.90 11.28 -29.52
C HIS A 325 9.71 10.80 -28.31
N GLN A 326 9.63 11.49 -27.17
CA GLN A 326 10.33 11.07 -25.95
C GLN A 326 9.91 9.68 -25.47
N LEU A 327 8.63 9.33 -25.64
CA LEU A 327 8.10 8.01 -25.30
C LEU A 327 8.65 6.92 -26.22
N GLN A 328 8.80 7.22 -27.52
CA GLN A 328 9.43 6.32 -28.49
C GLN A 328 10.92 6.12 -28.22
N GLU A 329 11.64 7.19 -27.86
CA GLU A 329 13.04 7.09 -27.42
C GLU A 329 13.19 6.24 -26.17
N TRP A 330 12.26 6.39 -25.21
CA TRP A 330 12.22 5.56 -24.01
C TRP A 330 11.99 4.08 -24.37
N ASP A 331 11.05 3.77 -25.28
CA ASP A 331 10.80 2.41 -25.76
C ASP A 331 12.06 1.78 -26.39
N ALA A 332 12.81 2.57 -27.18
CA ALA A 332 14.06 2.12 -27.80
C ALA A 332 15.14 1.80 -26.73
N LYS A 333 15.29 2.65 -25.72
CA LYS A 333 16.24 2.44 -24.61
C LYS A 333 15.85 1.23 -23.75
N GLN A 334 14.57 1.04 -23.46
CA GLN A 334 14.09 -0.12 -22.71
C GLN A 334 14.33 -1.42 -23.51
N THR A 335 14.04 -1.41 -24.81
CA THR A 335 14.29 -2.56 -25.69
C THR A 335 15.78 -2.95 -25.68
N ALA A 336 16.68 -1.97 -25.78
CA ALA A 336 18.12 -2.21 -25.70
C ALA A 336 18.55 -2.80 -24.35
N LEU A 337 17.96 -2.35 -23.23
CA LEU A 337 18.21 -2.89 -21.90
C LEU A 337 17.77 -4.36 -21.78
N LEU A 338 16.56 -4.68 -22.26
CA LEU A 338 15.99 -6.03 -22.21
C LEU A 338 16.74 -7.02 -23.12
N ILE A 339 17.29 -6.57 -24.25
CA ILE A 339 18.18 -7.38 -25.09
C ILE A 339 19.47 -7.72 -24.34
N ARG A 340 20.04 -6.75 -23.62
CA ARG A 340 21.29 -6.96 -22.85
C ARG A 340 21.07 -7.79 -21.59
N SER A 341 19.89 -7.71 -20.99
CA SER A 341 19.56 -8.32 -19.70
C SER A 341 18.18 -9.01 -19.79
N PRO A 342 18.09 -10.17 -20.48
CA PRO A 342 16.83 -10.87 -20.73
C PRO A 342 16.12 -11.35 -19.48
N GLU A 343 16.82 -11.50 -18.36
CA GLU A 343 16.27 -11.87 -17.05
C GLU A 343 15.14 -10.94 -16.59
N TYR A 344 15.17 -9.67 -17.00
CA TYR A 344 14.14 -8.69 -16.67
C TYR A 344 12.81 -8.92 -17.39
N LEU A 345 12.76 -9.71 -18.47
CA LEU A 345 11.55 -9.89 -19.29
C LEU A 345 10.37 -10.50 -18.51
N GLU A 346 10.67 -11.37 -17.55
CA GLU A 346 9.65 -12.06 -16.74
C GLU A 346 9.44 -11.41 -15.36
N GLU A 347 10.13 -10.29 -15.10
CA GLU A 347 10.01 -9.60 -13.82
C GLU A 347 8.73 -8.75 -13.74
N ARG A 348 8.11 -8.77 -12.55
CA ARG A 348 6.97 -7.90 -12.25
C ARG A 348 7.32 -6.41 -12.32
N ALA A 349 8.58 -6.06 -12.09
CA ALA A 349 9.07 -4.70 -12.25
C ALA A 349 8.89 -4.21 -13.70
N THR A 350 9.19 -5.08 -14.68
CA THR A 350 8.98 -4.81 -16.10
C THR A 350 7.50 -4.70 -16.45
N ASP A 351 6.65 -5.59 -15.93
CA ASP A 351 5.19 -5.46 -16.07
C ASP A 351 4.68 -4.10 -15.55
N LEU A 352 5.19 -3.65 -14.39
CA LEU A 352 4.81 -2.36 -13.82
C LEU A 352 5.24 -1.17 -14.70
N LEU A 353 6.47 -1.20 -15.23
CA LEU A 353 6.93 -0.20 -16.21
C LEU A 353 6.03 -0.18 -17.44
N ASN A 354 5.64 -1.34 -17.94
CA ASN A 354 4.78 -1.45 -19.12
C ASN A 354 3.39 -0.86 -18.87
N VAL A 355 2.79 -1.09 -17.68
CA VAL A 355 1.52 -0.44 -17.31
C VAL A 355 1.68 1.07 -17.29
N ARG A 356 2.74 1.59 -16.64
CA ARG A 356 2.98 3.02 -16.52
C ARG A 356 3.22 3.67 -17.89
N ARG A 357 4.01 3.03 -18.75
CA ARG A 357 4.25 3.47 -20.13
C ARG A 357 2.98 3.46 -20.96
N LYS A 358 2.11 2.45 -20.79
CA LYS A 358 0.84 2.38 -21.52
C LYS A 358 -0.16 3.44 -21.04
N PHE A 359 -0.12 3.79 -19.76
CA PHE A 359 -0.86 4.92 -19.23
C PHE A 359 -0.43 6.23 -19.90
N ILE A 360 0.88 6.50 -20.02
CA ILE A 360 1.37 7.68 -20.78
C ILE A 360 0.80 7.67 -22.21
N GLN A 361 0.83 6.51 -22.90
CA GLN A 361 0.26 6.40 -24.25
C GLN A 361 -1.21 6.81 -24.29
N VAL A 362 -2.00 6.31 -23.35
CA VAL A 362 -3.45 6.57 -23.30
C VAL A 362 -3.72 8.07 -23.12
N LEU A 363 -2.94 8.75 -22.29
CA LEU A 363 -3.06 10.20 -22.10
C LEU A 363 -2.70 10.98 -23.36
N LEU A 364 -1.68 10.53 -24.10
CA LEU A 364 -1.26 11.16 -25.35
C LEU A 364 -2.18 10.82 -26.52
N ASP A 365 -2.68 9.59 -26.64
CA ASP A 365 -3.54 9.16 -27.75
C ASP A 365 -4.96 9.75 -27.67
N LEU A 366 -5.41 10.14 -26.48
CA LEU A 366 -6.74 10.71 -26.30
C LEU A 366 -6.90 11.99 -27.15
N ASP A 367 -7.89 11.96 -28.05
CA ASP A 367 -8.38 13.15 -28.72
C ASP A 367 -9.42 13.85 -27.85
N GLN A 368 -9.05 15.00 -27.30
CA GLN A 368 -9.93 15.75 -26.41
C GLN A 368 -11.12 16.37 -27.14
N SER A 369 -11.03 16.55 -28.47
CA SER A 369 -12.12 17.10 -29.28
C SER A 369 -13.34 16.18 -29.34
N GLU A 370 -13.11 14.87 -29.24
CA GLU A 370 -14.15 13.83 -29.17
C GLU A 370 -14.83 13.75 -27.79
N GLY A 371 -14.33 14.51 -26.81
CA GLY A 371 -14.85 14.55 -25.44
C GLY A 371 -14.85 13.17 -24.79
N GLU A 372 -15.92 12.86 -24.02
CA GLU A 372 -15.99 11.60 -23.27
C GLU A 372 -16.03 10.34 -24.15
N LEU A 373 -16.45 10.46 -25.42
CA LEU A 373 -16.50 9.33 -26.34
C LEU A 373 -15.13 8.99 -26.96
N GLY A 374 -14.18 9.92 -26.91
CA GLY A 374 -12.81 9.72 -27.39
C GLY A 374 -12.07 8.57 -26.68
N HIS A 375 -12.58 8.10 -25.54
CA HIS A 375 -12.03 6.95 -24.82
C HIS A 375 -12.33 5.60 -25.50
N ASP A 376 -13.28 5.53 -26.42
CA ASP A 376 -13.72 4.27 -27.03
C ASP A 376 -12.66 3.66 -27.95
N VAL A 377 -11.91 4.50 -28.67
CA VAL A 377 -10.79 4.04 -29.50
C VAL A 377 -9.63 3.47 -28.67
N LEU A 378 -9.63 3.71 -27.35
CA LEU A 378 -8.59 3.28 -26.41
C LEU A 378 -8.91 1.94 -25.72
N LEU A 379 -10.00 1.26 -26.10
CA LEU A 379 -10.44 0.01 -25.47
C LEU A 379 -9.34 -1.07 -25.46
N SER A 380 -8.58 -1.18 -26.56
CA SER A 380 -7.49 -2.17 -26.66
C SER A 380 -6.36 -1.89 -25.67
N GLN A 381 -6.01 -0.62 -25.49
CA GLN A 381 -4.98 -0.14 -24.58
C GLN A 381 -5.43 -0.35 -23.12
N TYR A 382 -6.70 -0.06 -22.80
CA TYR A 382 -7.27 -0.34 -21.49
C TYR A 382 -7.27 -1.83 -21.16
N THR A 383 -7.60 -2.68 -22.12
CA THR A 383 -7.58 -4.14 -21.93
C THR A 383 -6.17 -4.60 -21.54
N VAL A 384 -5.16 -4.16 -22.29
CA VAL A 384 -3.75 -4.48 -21.99
C VAL A 384 -3.35 -3.99 -20.60
N MET A 385 -3.70 -2.76 -20.22
CA MET A 385 -3.39 -2.22 -18.89
C MET A 385 -4.02 -3.07 -17.76
N VAL A 386 -5.31 -3.40 -17.87
CA VAL A 386 -6.00 -4.21 -16.86
C VAL A 386 -5.42 -5.62 -16.78
N ASP A 387 -5.08 -6.22 -17.91
CA ASP A 387 -4.51 -7.58 -17.95
C ASP A 387 -3.13 -7.64 -17.33
N ILE A 388 -2.25 -6.67 -17.61
CA ILE A 388 -0.93 -6.61 -16.95
C ILE A 388 -1.10 -6.39 -15.44
N VAL A 389 -1.98 -5.47 -15.02
CA VAL A 389 -2.27 -5.25 -13.59
C VAL A 389 -2.81 -6.52 -12.92
N ALA A 390 -3.70 -7.26 -13.58
CA ALA A 390 -4.19 -8.54 -13.09
C ALA A 390 -3.03 -9.54 -12.90
N ARG A 391 -2.10 -9.66 -13.84
CA ARG A 391 -0.90 -10.51 -13.69
C ARG A 391 -0.03 -10.12 -12.51
N ILE A 392 0.21 -8.82 -12.30
CA ILE A 392 1.00 -8.32 -11.17
C ILE A 392 0.36 -8.71 -9.83
N LEU A 393 -0.97 -8.59 -9.73
CA LEU A 393 -1.74 -8.83 -8.50
C LEU A 393 -1.96 -10.32 -8.21
N GLU A 394 -2.32 -11.11 -9.22
CA GLU A 394 -2.68 -12.53 -9.09
C GLU A 394 -1.43 -13.44 -9.01
N GLY A 395 -0.31 -13.02 -9.63
CA GLY A 395 0.93 -13.80 -9.70
C GLY A 395 0.81 -15.05 -10.58
N THR A 396 1.87 -15.87 -10.60
CA THR A 396 1.95 -17.10 -11.42
C THR A 396 1.23 -18.31 -10.81
N GLY A 397 0.69 -18.19 -9.60
CA GLY A 397 0.00 -19.25 -8.88
C GLY A 397 -1.51 -19.13 -8.99
N GLY A 398 -2.10 -19.72 -10.04
CA GLY A 398 -3.54 -19.71 -10.36
C GLY A 398 -4.51 -20.34 -9.35
N ASN A 399 -4.17 -20.45 -8.07
CA ASN A 399 -5.12 -20.85 -7.04
C ASN A 399 -5.83 -19.61 -6.46
N GLN A 400 -6.78 -19.12 -7.25
CA GLN A 400 -7.79 -18.15 -6.82
C GLN A 400 -8.64 -18.74 -5.70
N SER A 401 -8.23 -18.51 -4.45
CA SER A 401 -9.24 -18.45 -3.39
C SER A 401 -9.99 -17.13 -3.57
N LEU A 402 -11.32 -17.15 -3.55
CA LEU A 402 -12.22 -15.98 -3.51
C LEU A 402 -12.02 -15.07 -2.26
N LYS A 403 -10.86 -15.16 -1.59
CA LYS A 403 -10.56 -14.43 -0.37
C LYS A 403 -10.02 -13.06 -0.72
N GLN A 404 -10.65 -12.04 -0.16
CA GLN A 404 -10.13 -10.68 -0.18
C GLN A 404 -8.72 -10.65 0.43
N HIS A 405 -7.78 -9.98 -0.24
CA HIS A 405 -6.39 -9.90 0.22
C HIS A 405 -6.24 -8.87 1.35
N HIS A 406 -5.18 -9.03 2.14
CA HIS A 406 -4.79 -8.04 3.14
C HIS A 406 -4.37 -6.72 2.47
N PRO A 407 -4.65 -5.57 3.11
CA PRO A 407 -4.36 -4.28 2.54
C PRO A 407 -2.85 -4.08 2.45
N LYS A 408 -2.38 -3.57 1.30
CA LYS A 408 -0.95 -3.28 1.07
C LYS A 408 -0.69 -1.79 1.01
N PHE A 409 0.36 -1.34 1.69
CA PHE A 409 0.90 0.00 1.52
C PHE A 409 2.15 -0.08 0.65
N SER A 410 2.36 0.90 -0.24
CA SER A 410 3.58 1.03 -1.01
C SER A 410 3.79 2.49 -1.43
N LEU A 411 5.03 2.90 -1.68
CA LEU A 411 5.34 4.15 -2.40
C LEU A 411 5.47 3.94 -3.91
N GLU A 412 5.49 2.68 -4.34
CA GLU A 412 5.40 2.31 -5.74
C GLU A 412 3.98 2.54 -6.27
N THR A 413 3.91 3.12 -7.47
CA THR A 413 2.69 3.51 -8.17
C THR A 413 2.51 2.65 -9.42
N GLY A 414 1.32 2.68 -10.02
CA GLY A 414 1.08 2.01 -11.32
C GLY A 414 0.08 0.87 -11.29
N ILE A 415 -0.72 0.73 -10.22
CA ILE A 415 -1.86 -0.19 -10.20
C ILE A 415 -3.17 0.53 -9.91
N VAL A 416 -3.28 1.40 -8.88
CA VAL A 416 -4.57 2.04 -8.57
C VAL A 416 -4.94 3.05 -9.65
N GLU A 417 -4.03 3.95 -10.03
CA GLU A 417 -4.34 5.02 -10.99
C GLU A 417 -4.76 4.49 -12.38
N PRO A 418 -4.09 3.46 -12.97
CA PRO A 418 -4.55 2.79 -14.18
C PRO A 418 -5.96 2.19 -14.06
N LEU A 419 -6.24 1.46 -12.98
CA LEU A 419 -7.55 0.83 -12.77
C LEU A 419 -8.64 1.88 -12.54
N PHE A 420 -8.31 2.98 -11.85
CA PHE A 420 -9.21 4.11 -11.65
C PHE A 420 -9.55 4.78 -12.97
N LEU A 421 -8.56 5.04 -13.83
CA LEU A 421 -8.79 5.58 -15.18
C LEU A 421 -9.72 4.67 -16.00
N VAL A 422 -9.42 3.37 -16.05
CA VAL A 422 -10.24 2.41 -16.81
C VAL A 422 -11.65 2.34 -16.24
N GLY A 423 -11.80 2.22 -14.92
CA GLY A 423 -13.09 2.11 -14.26
C GLY A 423 -14.00 3.33 -14.48
N THR A 424 -13.42 4.52 -14.54
CA THR A 424 -14.16 5.79 -14.70
C THR A 424 -14.36 6.20 -16.16
N ARG A 425 -13.44 5.87 -17.07
CA ARG A 425 -13.48 6.35 -18.47
C ARG A 425 -13.89 5.31 -19.51
N CYS A 426 -13.65 4.02 -19.27
CA CYS A 426 -14.05 2.98 -20.22
C CYS A 426 -15.57 2.77 -20.18
N ARG A 427 -16.21 2.82 -21.36
CA ARG A 427 -17.65 2.57 -21.52
C ARG A 427 -18.03 1.09 -21.57
N GLU A 428 -17.06 0.21 -21.86
CA GLU A 428 -17.30 -1.23 -21.98
C GLU A 428 -17.60 -1.83 -20.59
N PRO A 429 -18.81 -2.39 -20.37
CA PRO A 429 -19.29 -2.77 -19.04
C PRO A 429 -18.45 -3.83 -18.33
N VAL A 430 -17.87 -4.80 -19.06
CA VAL A 430 -17.13 -5.92 -18.49
C VAL A 430 -15.76 -5.46 -17.99
N LEU A 431 -15.02 -4.72 -18.80
CA LEU A 431 -13.67 -4.27 -18.52
C LEU A 431 -13.64 -3.27 -17.35
N ARG A 432 -14.58 -2.31 -17.32
CA ARG A 432 -14.63 -1.34 -16.22
C ARG A 432 -15.02 -1.99 -14.88
N ARG A 433 -15.88 -3.01 -14.91
CA ARG A 433 -16.21 -3.83 -13.72
C ARG A 433 -15.05 -4.72 -13.29
N LYS A 434 -14.28 -5.28 -14.24
CA LYS A 434 -13.04 -6.01 -13.95
C LYS A 434 -12.03 -5.10 -13.23
N ALA A 435 -11.88 -3.85 -13.67
CA ALA A 435 -11.01 -2.90 -12.98
C ALA A 435 -11.48 -2.60 -11.55
N LEU A 436 -12.78 -2.36 -11.36
CA LEU A 436 -13.39 -2.17 -10.03
C LEU A 436 -13.18 -3.40 -9.12
N ASP A 437 -13.40 -4.60 -9.64
CA ASP A 437 -13.22 -5.85 -8.91
C ASP A 437 -11.76 -6.06 -8.47
N LEU A 438 -10.78 -5.79 -9.33
CA LEU A 438 -9.36 -5.85 -8.97
C LEU A 438 -9.02 -4.90 -7.82
N MET A 439 -9.52 -3.65 -7.83
CA MET A 439 -9.28 -2.71 -6.73
C MET A 439 -9.86 -3.20 -5.39
N ARG A 440 -11.04 -3.85 -5.42
CA ARG A 440 -11.71 -4.39 -4.22
C ARG A 440 -11.05 -5.65 -3.68
N ARG A 441 -10.62 -6.55 -4.57
CA ARG A 441 -9.95 -7.81 -4.21
C ARG A 441 -8.55 -7.57 -3.65
N TYR A 442 -7.86 -6.55 -4.16
CA TYR A 442 -6.49 -6.19 -3.78
C TYR A 442 -6.45 -4.79 -3.15
N PRO A 443 -7.02 -4.61 -1.94
CA PRO A 443 -7.03 -3.32 -1.26
C PRO A 443 -5.60 -2.81 -1.05
N ARG A 444 -5.36 -1.54 -1.38
CA ARG A 444 -4.01 -0.97 -1.31
C ARG A 444 -4.00 0.55 -1.33
N ARG A 445 -2.91 1.10 -0.79
CA ARG A 445 -2.55 2.51 -0.87
C ARG A 445 -1.18 2.66 -1.53
N GLU A 446 -1.11 3.48 -2.58
CA GLU A 446 0.11 3.82 -3.33
C GLU A 446 0.48 5.27 -3.03
N GLY A 447 1.33 5.49 -2.04
CA GLY A 447 1.68 6.82 -1.56
C GLY A 447 0.43 7.56 -1.05
N ILE A 448 0.03 8.60 -1.77
CA ILE A 448 -1.14 9.43 -1.46
C ILE A 448 -2.42 8.79 -2.01
N CYS A 449 -2.32 8.08 -3.13
CA CYS A 449 -3.44 7.44 -3.80
C CYS A 449 -4.01 6.28 -2.95
N GLU A 450 -5.30 6.37 -2.60
CA GLU A 450 -5.99 5.39 -1.76
C GLU A 450 -6.96 4.57 -2.62
N GLY A 451 -6.71 3.25 -2.70
CA GLY A 451 -7.40 2.37 -3.64
C GLY A 451 -8.84 2.05 -3.28
N MET A 452 -9.20 2.01 -1.99
CA MET A 452 -10.58 1.72 -1.59
C MET A 452 -11.52 2.89 -1.87
N LEU A 453 -11.07 4.11 -1.62
CA LEU A 453 -11.74 5.33 -2.04
C LEU A 453 -11.84 5.39 -3.56
N ALA A 454 -10.75 5.12 -4.29
CA ALA A 454 -10.77 5.08 -5.75
C ALA A 454 -11.82 4.09 -6.27
N SER A 455 -11.92 2.89 -5.66
CA SER A 455 -12.94 1.88 -5.98
C SER A 455 -14.36 2.37 -5.71
N TYR A 456 -14.57 3.11 -4.62
CA TYR A 456 -15.86 3.67 -4.26
C TYR A 456 -16.29 4.77 -5.24
N ILE A 457 -15.36 5.62 -5.67
CA ILE A 457 -15.62 6.64 -6.69
C ILE A 457 -15.94 5.99 -8.05
N VAL A 458 -15.21 4.95 -8.45
CA VAL A 458 -15.50 4.19 -9.68
C VAL A 458 -16.89 3.55 -9.65
N GLU A 459 -17.27 2.94 -8.52
CA GLU A 459 -18.63 2.42 -8.35
C GLU A 459 -19.70 3.51 -8.51
N LYS A 460 -19.48 4.69 -7.92
CA LYS A 460 -20.42 5.81 -8.04
C LYS A 460 -20.52 6.35 -9.46
N VAL A 461 -19.40 6.42 -10.19
CA VAL A 461 -19.42 6.80 -11.61
C VAL A 461 -20.24 5.77 -12.41
N ILE A 462 -20.00 4.47 -12.24
CA ILE A 462 -20.77 3.41 -12.91
C ILE A 462 -22.26 3.54 -12.59
N GLU A 463 -22.61 3.74 -11.31
CA GLU A 463 -24.00 3.89 -10.87
C GLU A 463 -24.69 5.10 -11.53
N ILE A 464 -24.04 6.27 -11.57
CA ILE A 464 -24.59 7.48 -12.17
C ILE A 464 -24.82 7.28 -13.67
N GLU A 465 -23.80 6.78 -14.38
CA GLU A 465 -23.83 6.63 -15.83
C GLU A 465 -24.89 5.62 -16.30
N GLU A 466 -24.96 4.46 -15.64
CA GLU A 466 -25.90 3.40 -16.02
C GLU A 466 -27.34 3.73 -15.62
N ASN A 467 -27.55 4.30 -14.42
CA ASN A 467 -28.89 4.71 -14.00
C ASN A 467 -29.45 5.84 -14.88
N GLY A 468 -28.60 6.80 -15.30
CA GLY A 468 -29.01 7.91 -16.18
C GLY A 468 -29.60 7.40 -17.49
N CYS A 469 -28.92 6.46 -18.16
CA CYS A 469 -29.43 5.86 -19.40
C CYS A 469 -30.72 5.06 -19.18
N HIS A 470 -30.80 4.28 -18.10
CA HIS A 470 -32.02 3.51 -17.79
C HIS A 470 -33.23 4.41 -17.53
N GLN A 471 -33.05 5.52 -16.81
CA GLN A 471 -34.13 6.47 -16.52
C GLN A 471 -34.59 7.23 -17.77
N ALA A 472 -33.65 7.66 -18.61
CA ALA A 472 -33.94 8.32 -19.88
C ALA A 472 -34.77 7.43 -20.81
N ASN A 473 -34.40 6.15 -20.94
CA ASN A 473 -35.14 5.18 -21.73
C ASN A 473 -36.56 4.90 -21.18
N ALA A 474 -36.76 5.02 -19.86
CA ALA A 474 -38.07 4.86 -19.24
C ALA A 474 -38.95 6.12 -19.34
N LYS A 475 -38.36 7.32 -19.52
CA LYS A 475 -39.06 8.61 -19.63
C LYS A 475 -38.45 9.50 -20.73
N PRO A 476 -38.76 9.24 -22.02
CA PRO A 476 -38.15 9.94 -23.15
C PRO A 476 -38.43 11.45 -23.20
N SER A 477 -39.43 11.95 -22.46
CA SER A 477 -39.83 13.35 -22.47
C SER A 477 -38.93 14.28 -21.63
N THR A 478 -38.01 13.74 -20.82
CA THR A 478 -37.21 14.53 -19.86
C THR A 478 -35.70 14.51 -20.12
N SER A 479 -35.20 13.54 -20.90
CA SER A 479 -33.79 13.45 -21.31
C SER A 479 -33.71 12.58 -22.58
N THR A 480 -32.87 12.97 -23.53
CA THR A 480 -32.68 12.26 -24.81
C THR A 480 -31.44 11.38 -24.74
N CYS A 481 -31.64 10.08 -24.48
CA CYS A 481 -30.57 9.09 -24.66
C CYS A 481 -30.37 8.82 -26.17
N THR A 482 -29.13 8.80 -26.64
CA THR A 482 -28.83 8.34 -28.00
C THR A 482 -28.77 6.81 -28.04
N GLU A 483 -29.21 6.21 -29.14
CA GLU A 483 -28.99 4.79 -29.39
C GLU A 483 -27.49 4.50 -29.57
N GLY A 484 -27.00 3.41 -28.98
CA GLY A 484 -25.59 3.02 -29.03
C GLY A 484 -25.30 1.78 -28.19
N GLN A 485 -24.12 1.18 -28.40
CA GLN A 485 -23.71 -0.05 -27.72
C GLN A 485 -23.46 0.15 -26.21
N TRP A 486 -23.06 1.35 -25.81
CA TRP A 486 -22.72 1.68 -24.42
C TRP A 486 -23.37 3.00 -23.97
N ILE A 487 -23.17 3.39 -22.71
CA ILE A 487 -23.66 4.62 -22.07
C ILE A 487 -23.57 5.82 -23.01
N CYS A 488 -24.66 6.55 -23.27
CA CYS A 488 -24.65 7.66 -24.22
C CYS A 488 -23.80 8.85 -23.74
N LYS A 489 -23.40 9.73 -24.68
CA LYS A 489 -22.58 10.92 -24.39
C LYS A 489 -23.14 11.78 -23.25
N ALA A 490 -24.44 12.05 -23.27
CA ALA A 490 -25.11 12.93 -22.30
C ALA A 490 -24.97 12.46 -20.85
N HIS A 491 -25.04 11.14 -20.62
CA HIS A 491 -25.00 10.56 -19.27
C HIS A 491 -23.59 10.14 -18.83
N ARG A 492 -22.55 10.37 -19.64
CA ARG A 492 -21.16 10.18 -19.21
C ARG A 492 -20.80 11.17 -18.12
N VAL A 493 -20.17 10.71 -17.05
CA VAL A 493 -19.60 11.61 -16.04
C VAL A 493 -18.39 12.30 -16.64
N ALA A 494 -18.52 13.60 -16.91
CA ALA A 494 -17.48 14.40 -17.52
C ALA A 494 -16.43 14.84 -16.49
N THR A 495 -16.89 15.33 -15.33
CA THR A 495 -16.01 15.86 -14.28
C THR A 495 -16.33 15.26 -12.91
N TRP A 496 -15.32 15.21 -12.03
CA TRP A 496 -15.45 14.81 -10.64
C TRP A 496 -14.54 15.67 -9.75
N ASP A 497 -15.10 16.72 -9.15
CA ASP A 497 -14.31 17.72 -8.44
C ASP A 497 -13.95 17.23 -7.04
N PHE A 498 -12.66 16.99 -6.76
CA PHE A 498 -12.17 16.58 -5.45
C PHE A 498 -11.96 17.78 -4.53
N ILE A 499 -12.88 17.97 -3.59
CA ILE A 499 -12.86 19.06 -2.62
C ILE A 499 -12.49 18.49 -1.24
N LEU A 500 -11.38 18.94 -0.66
CA LEU A 500 -11.01 18.55 0.70
C LEU A 500 -12.01 19.19 1.69
N ALA A 501 -12.93 18.38 2.21
CA ALA A 501 -14.01 18.85 3.06
C ALA A 501 -13.57 19.03 4.52
N THR A 502 -12.75 18.09 5.01
CA THR A 502 -12.08 18.17 6.32
C THR A 502 -10.69 17.55 6.20
N GLU A 503 -9.90 17.54 7.29
CA GLU A 503 -8.58 16.88 7.29
C GLU A 503 -8.63 15.42 6.81
N ARG A 504 -9.76 14.73 7.02
CA ARG A 504 -9.92 13.29 6.75
C ARG A 504 -11.09 12.96 5.83
N GLN A 505 -11.70 13.96 5.20
CA GLN A 505 -12.80 13.75 4.26
C GLN A 505 -12.57 14.47 2.95
N VAL A 506 -13.02 13.82 1.88
CA VAL A 506 -13.12 14.41 0.56
C VAL A 506 -14.58 14.39 0.13
N ARG A 507 -15.01 15.53 -0.38
CA ARG A 507 -16.27 15.68 -1.09
C ARG A 507 -15.95 15.62 -2.58
N VAL A 508 -16.65 14.77 -3.30
CA VAL A 508 -16.50 14.59 -4.75
C VAL A 508 -17.80 14.99 -5.42
N VAL A 509 -17.74 15.98 -6.30
CA VAL A 509 -18.91 16.45 -7.06
C VAL A 509 -18.79 15.94 -8.49
N MET A 510 -19.64 14.99 -8.87
CA MET A 510 -19.64 14.34 -10.19
C MET A 510 -20.69 14.99 -11.09
N LYS A 511 -20.30 15.47 -12.26
CA LYS A 511 -21.23 16.06 -13.24
C LYS A 511 -21.19 15.27 -14.53
N THR A 512 -22.37 14.90 -15.03
CA THR A 512 -22.51 14.35 -16.37
C THR A 512 -22.34 15.44 -17.43
N VAL A 513 -22.16 15.05 -18.70
CA VAL A 513 -22.17 16.00 -19.83
C VAL A 513 -23.49 16.79 -19.85
N GLU A 514 -24.62 16.13 -19.61
CA GLU A 514 -25.93 16.78 -19.50
C GLU A 514 -25.98 17.74 -18.30
N ASP A 515 -25.43 17.37 -17.15
CA ASP A 515 -25.39 18.28 -16.00
C ASP A 515 -24.63 19.56 -16.31
N TRP A 516 -23.55 19.48 -17.08
CA TRP A 516 -22.81 20.65 -17.54
C TRP A 516 -23.62 21.50 -18.51
N GLU A 517 -24.20 20.88 -19.54
CA GLU A 517 -25.01 21.58 -20.56
C GLU A 517 -26.22 22.28 -19.95
N LEU A 518 -26.82 21.69 -18.91
CA LEU A 518 -27.99 22.21 -18.21
C LEU A 518 -27.66 22.97 -16.92
N SER A 519 -26.37 23.19 -16.62
CA SER A 519 -25.92 23.86 -15.38
C SER A 519 -26.50 23.27 -14.09
N ARG A 520 -26.65 21.94 -14.04
CA ARG A 520 -27.10 21.21 -12.86
C ARG A 520 -25.96 21.04 -11.85
N PRO A 521 -26.27 20.88 -10.56
CA PRO A 521 -25.24 20.73 -9.52
C PRO A 521 -24.43 19.43 -9.64
N GLY A 522 -24.96 18.40 -10.31
CA GLY A 522 -24.38 17.06 -10.35
C GLY A 522 -24.71 16.23 -9.10
N SER A 523 -24.05 15.08 -8.99
CA SER A 523 -24.16 14.16 -7.86
C SER A 523 -23.01 14.38 -6.87
N GLU A 524 -23.35 14.62 -5.60
CA GLU A 524 -22.36 14.81 -4.54
C GLU A 524 -22.15 13.52 -3.72
N VAL A 525 -20.90 13.19 -3.45
CA VAL A 525 -20.52 12.10 -2.56
C VAL A 525 -19.48 12.59 -1.56
N VAL A 526 -19.72 12.34 -0.27
CA VAL A 526 -18.72 12.59 0.79
C VAL A 526 -18.16 11.26 1.26
N ALA A 527 -16.83 11.15 1.26
CA ALA A 527 -16.13 9.96 1.70
C ALA A 527 -14.99 10.35 2.65
N SER A 528 -14.70 9.47 3.61
CA SER A 528 -13.52 9.61 4.47
C SER A 528 -12.35 8.83 3.89
N TRP A 529 -11.15 9.40 4.05
CA TRP A 529 -9.91 8.70 3.75
C TRP A 529 -9.71 7.54 4.73
N TRP A 530 -9.18 6.44 4.20
CA TRP A 530 -9.04 5.17 4.89
C TRP A 530 -7.86 5.11 5.83
#